data_AF-A0A8R1J158-F1
#
_entry.id   AF-A0A8R1J158-F1
#
_cell.length_a   1.000
_cell.length_b   1.000
_cell.length_c   1.000
_cell.angle_alpha   90.00
_cell.angle_beta   90.00
_cell.angle_gamma   90.00
#
_symmetry.space_group_name_H-M   'P 1'
#
loop_
_entity.id
_entity.type
_entity.pdbx_description
1 polymer ?
#
loop_
_entity_poly.entity_id
_entity_poly.type
_entity_poly.pdbx_seq_one_letter_code
_entity_poly.pdbx_strand_id
1 'polypeptide(L)'
;MSQSAIPPRYSPDLAPTDYHLVSDMQRFLEGTDFKTISDVENWIVSYFASKKSEFWKTGTMSLQNRWHTVVDKEVKYYYRKNCIRRAPKQPPRKSALLN
;
A
#
# COMPACT_ATOMS: atom_id res chain seq x y z
N MET A 1 27.78 1.34 18.51
CA MET A 1 27.29 1.81 17.19
C MET A 1 25.80 1.57 17.15
N SER A 2 25.02 2.66 17.14
CA SER A 2 23.55 2.63 17.19
C SER A 2 22.99 1.88 15.98
N GLN A 3 22.16 0.87 16.21
CA GLN A 3 21.42 0.20 15.16
C GLN A 3 20.30 1.16 14.72
N SER A 4 20.55 1.90 13.63
CA SER A 4 19.52 2.67 12.96
C SER A 4 18.44 1.69 12.49
N ALA A 5 17.24 1.81 13.08
CA ALA A 5 16.07 1.04 12.70
C ALA A 5 15.89 1.11 11.18
N ILE A 6 15.98 -0.04 10.51
CA ILE A 6 15.65 -0.16 9.09
C ILE A 6 14.16 0.19 9.01
N PRO A 7 13.77 1.29 8.34
CA PRO A 7 12.35 1.54 8.09
C PRO A 7 11.80 0.32 7.34
N PRO A 8 10.55 -0.11 7.62
CA PRO A 8 9.94 -1.19 6.83
C PRO A 8 10.16 -0.87 5.35
N ARG A 9 10.60 -1.87 4.57
CA ARG A 9 10.84 -1.73 3.12
C ARG A 9 9.74 -0.84 2.54
N TYR A 10 10.13 0.30 1.97
CA TYR A 10 9.23 1.31 1.41
C TYR A 10 8.06 0.60 0.75
N SER A 11 6.87 0.81 1.31
CA SER A 11 5.62 0.24 0.81
C SER A 11 4.88 1.39 0.13
N PRO A 12 4.98 1.54 -1.21
CA PRO A 12 4.32 2.62 -1.94
C PRO A 12 2.82 2.70 -1.65
N ASP A 13 2.21 1.55 -1.34
CA ASP A 13 0.80 1.44 -0.94
C ASP A 13 0.43 2.18 0.35
N LEU A 14 1.42 2.52 1.19
CA LEU A 14 1.26 3.20 2.49
C LEU A 14 1.58 4.70 2.45
N ALA A 15 2.04 5.25 1.32
CA ALA A 15 2.23 6.69 1.17
C ALA A 15 0.98 7.31 0.48
N PRO A 16 0.23 8.21 1.15
CA PRO A 16 -0.93 8.90 0.56
C PRO A 16 -0.62 9.57 -0.76
N THR A 17 0.55 10.19 -0.80
CA THR A 17 1.09 10.92 -1.93
C THR A 17 1.23 9.98 -3.13
N ASP A 18 1.75 8.77 -2.94
CA ASP A 18 2.11 7.89 -4.04
C ASP A 18 0.88 7.22 -4.69
N TYR A 19 -0.12 6.79 -3.91
CA TYR A 19 -1.27 6.07 -4.48
C TYR A 19 -2.45 6.95 -4.89
N HIS A 20 -2.58 8.17 -4.35
CA HIS A 20 -3.73 9.04 -4.62
C HIS A 20 -3.33 10.24 -5.47
N LEU A 21 -2.40 11.07 -4.97
CA LEU A 21 -1.98 12.29 -5.65
C LEU A 21 -1.14 11.98 -6.90
N VAL A 22 -0.04 11.23 -6.74
CA VAL A 22 0.89 10.92 -7.83
C VAL A 22 0.22 10.04 -8.88
N SER A 23 -0.61 9.07 -8.45
CA SER A 23 -1.38 8.23 -9.38
C SER A 23 -2.40 9.03 -10.19
N ASP A 24 -3.07 10.03 -9.60
CA ASP A 24 -3.97 10.92 -10.34
C ASP A 24 -3.19 11.88 -11.24
N MET A 25 -2.09 12.46 -10.77
CA MET A 25 -1.20 13.30 -11.57
C MET A 25 -0.68 12.55 -12.79
N GLN A 26 -0.23 11.30 -12.64
CA GLN A 26 0.24 10.47 -13.75
C GLN A 26 -0.83 10.33 -14.85
N ARG A 27 -2.10 10.15 -14.49
CA ARG A 27 -3.21 10.09 -15.46
C ARG A 27 -3.42 11.40 -16.20
N PHE A 28 -3.25 12.53 -15.53
CA PHE A 28 -3.35 13.85 -16.16
C PHE A 28 -2.12 14.23 -17.00
N LEU A 29 -0.97 13.66 -16.68
CA LEU A 29 0.28 13.87 -17.41
C LEU A 29 0.44 12.91 -18.59
N GLU A 30 -0.33 11.82 -18.62
CA GLU A 30 -0.29 10.83 -19.69
C GLU A 30 -0.60 11.49 -21.04
N GLY A 31 0.33 11.41 -21.99
CA GLY A 31 0.21 12.02 -23.32
C GLY A 31 0.43 13.54 -23.36
N THR A 32 0.94 14.15 -22.28
CA THR A 32 1.23 15.59 -22.23
C THR A 32 2.72 15.84 -22.40
N ASP A 33 3.10 16.62 -23.42
CA ASP A 33 4.47 17.08 -23.62
C ASP A 33 4.61 18.57 -23.28
N PHE A 34 5.51 18.89 -22.35
CA PHE A 34 5.84 20.27 -21.99
C PHE A 34 7.08 20.74 -22.74
N LYS A 35 7.05 21.97 -23.27
CA LYS A 35 8.16 22.54 -24.04
C LYS A 35 9.10 23.37 -23.18
N THR A 36 8.60 23.90 -22.08
CA THR A 36 9.36 24.77 -21.16
C THR A 36 9.06 24.42 -19.70
N ILE A 37 9.95 24.84 -18.81
CA ILE A 37 9.75 24.71 -17.36
C ILE A 37 8.52 25.52 -16.91
N SER A 38 8.28 26.69 -17.52
CA SER A 38 7.12 27.52 -17.20
C SER A 38 5.80 26.83 -17.53
N ASP A 39 5.76 26.03 -18.61
CA ASP A 39 4.57 25.22 -18.92
C ASP A 39 4.28 24.19 -17.82
N VAL A 40 5.33 23.57 -17.26
CA VAL A 40 5.22 22.63 -16.13
C VAL A 40 4.73 23.34 -14.88
N GLU A 41 5.31 24.50 -14.54
CA GLU A 41 4.90 25.29 -13.36
C GLU A 41 3.44 25.72 -13.44
N ASN A 42 3.01 26.24 -14.60
CA ASN A 42 1.62 26.63 -14.84
C ASN A 42 0.66 25.44 -14.77
N TRP A 43 1.06 24.29 -15.31
CA TRP A 43 0.27 23.07 -15.21
C TRP A 43 0.13 22.62 -13.75
N ILE A 44 1.22 22.64 -12.96
CA ILE A 44 1.19 22.28 -11.54
C ILE A 44 0.20 23.19 -10.80
N VAL A 45 0.35 24.51 -10.94
CA VAL A 45 -0.54 25.49 -10.28
C VAL A 45 -2.01 25.24 -10.66
N SER A 46 -2.28 25.06 -11.95
CA SER A 46 -3.63 24.80 -12.46
C SER A 46 -4.20 23.47 -11.96
N TYR A 47 -3.38 22.42 -11.90
CA TYR A 47 -3.76 21.10 -11.43
C TYR A 47 -4.22 21.18 -9.97
N PHE A 48 -3.41 21.77 -9.07
CA PHE A 48 -3.77 21.88 -7.67
C PHE A 48 -5.00 22.79 -7.46
N ALA A 49 -5.12 23.88 -8.21
CA ALA A 49 -6.30 24.75 -8.17
C ALA A 49 -7.59 24.04 -8.64
N SER A 50 -7.48 23.05 -9.54
CA SER A 50 -8.64 22.30 -10.04
C SER A 50 -9.23 21.30 -9.03
N LYS A 51 -8.47 20.91 -7.98
CA LYS A 51 -8.90 19.86 -7.06
C LYS A 51 -9.84 20.40 -5.99
N LYS A 52 -10.98 19.72 -5.85
CA LYS A 52 -11.96 20.00 -4.79
C LYS A 52 -11.46 19.52 -3.42
N SER A 53 -12.03 20.07 -2.34
CA SER A 53 -11.67 19.68 -0.97
C SER A 53 -11.86 18.19 -0.70
N GLU A 54 -12.85 17.59 -1.35
CA GLU A 54 -13.22 16.17 -1.25
C GLU A 54 -12.11 15.26 -1.78
N PHE A 55 -11.33 15.72 -2.77
CA PHE A 55 -10.20 14.96 -3.29
C PHE A 55 -9.15 14.71 -2.20
N TRP A 56 -8.80 15.75 -1.45
CA TRP A 56 -7.82 15.67 -0.36
C TRP A 56 -8.34 14.87 0.83
N LYS A 57 -9.62 15.03 1.18
CA LYS A 57 -10.29 14.24 2.22
C LYS A 57 -10.29 12.75 1.85
N THR A 58 -10.64 12.43 0.61
CA THR A 58 -10.68 11.06 0.11
C THR A 58 -9.30 10.41 0.22
N GLY A 59 -8.25 11.06 -0.30
CA GLY A 59 -6.88 10.54 -0.22
C GLY A 59 -6.37 10.33 1.21
N THR A 60 -6.81 11.16 2.16
CA THR A 60 -6.44 10.97 3.57
C THR A 60 -7.21 9.82 4.22
N MET A 61 -8.53 9.72 3.97
CA MET A 61 -9.36 8.65 4.51
C MET A 61 -8.99 7.28 3.93
N SER A 62 -8.71 7.19 2.62
CA SER A 62 -8.27 5.93 2.03
C SER A 62 -6.94 5.45 2.59
N LEU A 63 -6.09 6.36 3.09
CA LEU A 63 -4.86 5.99 3.76
C LEU A 63 -5.18 5.32 5.09
N GLN A 64 -6.05 5.93 5.91
CA GLN A 64 -6.47 5.35 7.18
C GLN A 64 -7.01 3.93 6.98
N ASN A 65 -7.90 3.74 6.00
CA ASN A 65 -8.46 2.43 5.68
C ASN A 65 -7.38 1.41 5.27
N ARG A 66 -6.37 1.85 4.50
CA ARG A 66 -5.24 0.99 4.11
C ARG A 66 -4.39 0.61 5.31
N TRP A 67 -4.09 1.52 6.23
CA TRP A 67 -3.39 1.20 7.49
C TRP A 67 -4.14 0.16 8.30
N HIS A 68 -5.45 0.36 8.51
CA HIS A 68 -6.29 -0.63 9.20
C HIS A 68 -6.21 -2.00 8.53
N THR A 69 -6.32 -2.03 7.20
CA THR A 69 -6.23 -3.29 6.43
C THR A 69 -4.87 -3.98 6.58
N VAL A 70 -3.77 -3.23 6.58
CA VAL A 70 -2.42 -3.80 6.77
C VAL A 70 -2.29 -4.39 8.17
N VAL A 71 -2.71 -3.66 9.20
CA VAL A 71 -2.70 -4.16 10.59
C VAL A 71 -3.54 -5.43 10.71
N ASP A 72 -4.76 -5.46 10.18
CA ASP A 72 -5.64 -6.63 10.25
C ASP A 72 -5.04 -7.85 9.54
N LYS A 73 -4.40 -7.64 8.39
CA LYS A 73 -3.72 -8.71 7.64
C LYS A 73 -2.54 -9.28 8.40
N GLU A 74 -1.71 -8.41 8.99
CA GLU A 74 -0.55 -8.83 9.80
C GLU A 74 -1.00 -9.61 11.04
N VAL A 75 -2.02 -9.12 11.73
CA VAL A 75 -2.63 -9.78 12.89
C VAL A 75 -3.19 -11.15 12.49
N LYS A 76 -3.95 -11.23 11.40
CA LYS A 76 -4.48 -12.50 10.87
C LYS A 76 -3.37 -13.48 10.46
N TYR A 77 -2.31 -12.97 9.82
CA TYR A 77 -1.15 -13.78 9.46
C TYR A 77 -0.47 -14.36 10.71
N TYR A 78 -0.25 -13.52 11.72
CA TYR A 78 0.31 -13.93 13.00
C TYR A 78 -0.55 -15.00 13.68
N TYR A 79 -1.87 -14.79 13.80
CA TYR A 79 -2.78 -15.78 14.37
C TYR A 79 -2.77 -17.08 13.57
N ARG A 80 -2.84 -17.02 12.24
CA ARG A 80 -2.80 -18.19 11.36
C ARG A 80 -1.51 -19.00 11.55
N LYS A 81 -0.35 -18.32 11.57
CA LYS A 81 0.94 -18.99 11.80
C LYS A 81 1.03 -19.64 13.17
N ASN A 82 0.51 -18.99 14.20
CA ASN A 82 0.48 -19.55 15.55
C ASN A 82 -0.49 -20.74 15.66
N CYS A 83 -1.65 -20.70 14.99
CA CYS A 83 -2.58 -21.83 14.95
C CYS A 83 -1.97 -23.06 14.26
N ILE A 84 -1.28 -22.88 13.13
CA ILE A 84 -0.60 -23.98 12.43
C ILE A 84 0.53 -24.57 13.29
N ARG A 85 1.30 -23.73 14.01
CA ARG A 85 2.34 -24.19 14.93
C ARG A 85 1.80 -24.96 16.13
N ARG A 86 0.59 -24.62 16.59
CA ARG A 86 -0.09 -25.26 17.73
C ARG A 86 -0.97 -26.45 17.34
N ALA A 87 -1.21 -26.67 16.04
CA ALA A 87 -2.00 -27.80 15.58
C ALA A 87 -1.27 -29.12 15.93
N PRO A 88 -1.95 -30.10 16.54
CA PRO A 88 -1.36 -31.41 16.78
C PRO A 88 -0.94 -32.01 15.44
N LYS A 89 0.36 -32.36 15.31
CA LYS A 89 0.84 -33.01 14.09
C LYS A 89 0.07 -34.31 13.92
N GLN A 90 -0.59 -34.48 12.76
CA GLN A 90 -1.26 -35.74 12.49
C GLN A 90 -0.23 -36.87 12.54
N PRO A 91 -0.51 -37.97 13.28
CA PRO A 91 0.35 -39.12 13.25
C PRO A 91 0.41 -39.65 11.80
N PRO A 92 1.57 -40.20 11.37
CA PRO A 92 1.71 -40.70 10.01
C PRO A 92 0.59 -41.72 9.71
N ARG A 93 -0.15 -41.48 8.62
CA ARG A 93 -1.14 -42.44 8.12
C ARG A 93 -0.41 -43.74 7.84
N LYS A 94 -0.64 -44.77 8.66
CA LYS A 94 -0.23 -46.13 8.32
C LYS A 94 -0.97 -46.49 7.04
N SER A 95 -0.25 -46.58 5.92
CA SER A 95 -0.78 -47.15 4.68
C SER A 95 -1.19 -48.58 4.99
N ALA A 96 -2.49 -48.87 4.91
CA ALA A 96 -2.99 -50.23 4.95
C ALA A 96 -2.37 -50.98 3.78
N LEU A 97 -1.45 -51.89 4.06
CA LEU A 97 -1.07 -52.93 3.13
C LEU A 97 -2.31 -53.82 2.98
N LEU A 98 -2.89 -53.78 1.79
CA LEU A 98 -3.99 -54.62 1.35
C LEU A 98 -3.50 -56.07 1.32
N ASN A 99 -4.14 -56.95 2.09
CA ASN A 99 -4.05 -58.40 1.88
C ASN A 99 -5.00 -58.80 0.76
#